data_AF-V9LIS3-F1
#
_entry.id   AF-V9LIS3-F1
#
_cell.length_a   1.000
_cell.length_b   1.000
_cell.length_c   1.000
_cell.angle_alpha   90.00
_cell.angle_beta   90.00
_cell.angle_gamma   90.00
#
_symmetry.space_group_name_H-M   'P 1'
#
loop_
_entity.id
_entity.type
_entity.pdbx_description
1 polymer ?
#
loop_
_entity_poly.entity_id
_entity_poly.type
_entity_poly.pdbx_seq_one_letter_code
_entity_poly.pdbx_strand_id
1 'polypeptide(L)'
;PGARVRDTSKQLGRNLESEGKEPAVVHAGTNNIGKSKKEILPRGYQEQGVKLKNRTSKVVISGLLPKPRANWPRDKQIREVNVWLKQWCEKEWFHSIGHWHQYLDRNELYC
;
A
#
# COMPACT_ATOMS: atom_id res chain seq x y z
N PRO A 1 -1.87 -2.83 14.73
CA PRO A 1 -1.81 -1.40 14.31
C PRO A 1 -0.37 -0.88 14.35
N GLY A 2 0.06 -0.01 13.42
CA GLY A 2 1.44 0.53 13.37
C GLY A 2 2.45 -0.21 12.49
N ALA A 3 2.02 -1.28 11.80
CA ALA A 3 2.90 -2.06 10.91
C ALA A 3 3.40 -1.24 9.73
N ARG A 4 4.69 -1.37 9.43
CA ARG A 4 5.32 -0.83 8.21
C ARG A 4 5.22 -1.86 7.08
N VAL A 5 5.42 -1.43 5.84
CA VAL A 5 5.42 -2.32 4.67
C VAL A 5 6.33 -3.53 4.88
N ARG A 6 7.54 -3.34 5.41
CA ARG A 6 8.47 -4.46 5.70
C ARG A 6 7.92 -5.49 6.71
N ASP A 7 7.09 -5.05 7.66
CA ASP A 7 6.57 -5.91 8.71
C ASP A 7 5.44 -6.77 8.14
N THR A 8 4.62 -6.22 7.24
CA THR A 8 3.62 -6.99 6.49
C THR A 8 4.26 -7.96 5.48
N SER A 9 5.41 -7.61 4.88
CA SER A 9 6.15 -8.51 3.98
C SER A 9 6.65 -9.79 4.65
N LYS A 10 7.00 -9.73 5.95
CA LYS A 10 7.46 -10.90 6.72
C LYS A 10 6.33 -11.85 7.06
N GLN A 11 5.14 -11.32 7.34
CA GLN A 11 3.96 -12.12 7.68
C GLN A 11 3.27 -12.69 6.44
N LEU A 12 3.48 -12.07 5.27
CA LEU A 12 2.87 -12.49 4.00
C LEU A 12 3.17 -13.97 3.67
N GLY A 13 4.39 -14.47 3.90
CA GLY A 13 4.71 -15.87 3.60
C GLY A 13 3.85 -16.86 4.40
N ARG A 14 3.76 -16.66 5.72
CA ARG A 14 3.01 -17.54 6.63
C ARG A 14 1.50 -17.47 6.44
N ASN A 15 0.96 -16.28 6.13
CA ASN A 15 -0.48 -16.11 5.94
C ASN A 15 -0.96 -16.57 4.55
N LEU A 16 -0.09 -16.52 3.54
CA LEU A 16 -0.45 -16.91 2.16
C LEU A 16 -0.30 -18.40 1.88
N GLU A 17 0.40 -19.17 2.73
CA GLU A 17 0.52 -20.64 2.63
C GLU A 17 -0.83 -21.37 2.77
N SER A 18 -1.84 -20.72 3.37
CA SER A 18 -3.14 -21.33 3.69
C SER A 18 -4.24 -21.11 2.64
N GLU A 19 -4.15 -20.12 1.75
CA GLU A 19 -5.33 -19.65 0.99
C GLU A 19 -5.04 -19.52 -0.50
N GLY A 20 -5.30 -20.60 -1.22
CA GLY A 20 -5.05 -20.74 -2.66
C GLY A 20 -6.21 -20.37 -3.58
N LYS A 21 -7.25 -19.63 -3.15
CA LYS A 21 -8.37 -19.25 -4.04
C LYS A 21 -8.93 -17.84 -3.84
N GLU A 22 -8.83 -17.27 -2.65
CA GLU A 22 -9.47 -15.99 -2.33
C GLU A 22 -8.65 -14.76 -2.79
N PRO A 23 -9.30 -13.68 -3.24
CA PRO A 23 -8.64 -12.43 -3.58
C PRO A 23 -7.87 -11.83 -2.39
N ALA A 24 -6.63 -11.38 -2.61
CA ALA A 24 -5.82 -10.76 -1.57
C ALA A 24 -5.85 -9.23 -1.70
N VAL A 25 -6.12 -8.52 -0.60
CA VAL A 25 -6.01 -7.06 -0.52
C VAL A 25 -4.78 -6.68 0.31
N VAL A 26 -3.87 -5.90 -0.28
CA VAL A 26 -2.69 -5.38 0.43
C VAL A 26 -2.88 -3.90 0.68
N HIS A 27 -2.94 -3.52 1.96
CA HIS A 27 -2.96 -2.13 2.40
C HIS A 27 -1.87 -1.89 3.44
N ALA A 28 -0.87 -1.08 3.09
CA ALA A 28 0.24 -0.76 3.99
C ALA A 28 0.85 0.62 3.68
N GLY A 29 1.77 1.10 4.52
CA GLY A 29 2.62 2.25 4.17
C GLY A 29 2.25 3.59 4.78
N THR A 30 1.03 3.79 5.30
CA THR A 30 0.67 5.03 6.03
C THR A 30 1.60 5.30 7.22
N ASN A 31 2.08 4.25 7.90
CA ASN A 31 3.02 4.35 9.04
C ASN A 31 4.48 4.63 8.65
N ASN A 32 4.82 4.55 7.36
CA ASN A 32 6.16 4.81 6.84
C ASN A 32 6.36 6.29 6.43
N ILE A 33 5.26 7.05 6.32
CA ILE A 33 5.26 8.43 5.85
C ILE A 33 5.94 9.38 6.86
N GLY A 34 6.96 10.10 6.39
CA GLY A 34 7.81 10.98 7.21
C GLY A 34 8.84 10.27 8.11
N LYS A 35 8.91 8.92 8.09
CA LYS A 35 9.89 8.13 8.86
C LYS A 35 10.83 7.31 7.97
N SER A 36 10.63 7.34 6.66
CA SER A 36 11.38 6.53 5.69
C SER A 36 11.76 7.40 4.50
N LYS A 37 12.97 7.19 3.96
CA LYS A 37 13.37 7.76 2.67
C LYS A 37 12.35 7.33 1.60
N LYS A 38 12.09 8.21 0.61
CA LYS A 38 11.10 7.96 -0.45
C LYS A 38 11.25 6.59 -1.13
N GLU A 39 12.47 6.05 -1.19
CA GLU A 39 12.83 4.78 -1.82
C GLU A 39 12.49 3.51 -1.01
N ILE A 40 12.35 3.61 0.31
CA ILE A 40 12.12 2.43 1.18
C ILE A 40 10.71 1.87 1.01
N LEU A 41 9.74 2.74 0.73
CA LEU A 41 8.35 2.36 0.49
C LEU A 41 8.19 1.56 -0.82
N PRO A 42 8.64 2.06 -1.98
CA PRO A 42 8.68 1.33 -3.24
C PRO A 42 9.32 -0.07 -3.14
N ARG A 43 10.50 -0.15 -2.52
CA ARG A 43 11.21 -1.42 -2.36
C ARG A 43 10.40 -2.43 -1.54
N GLY A 44 9.78 -1.98 -0.45
CA GLY A 44 8.93 -2.84 0.37
C GLY A 44 7.74 -3.40 -0.41
N TYR A 45 7.10 -2.58 -1.26
CA TYR A 45 6.02 -3.03 -2.14
C TYR A 45 6.50 -4.03 -3.19
N GLN A 46 7.67 -3.78 -3.81
CA GLN A 46 8.26 -4.72 -4.77
C GLN A 46 8.55 -6.09 -4.13
N GLU A 47 9.12 -6.11 -2.92
CA GLU A 47 9.37 -7.36 -2.18
C GLU A 47 8.08 -8.13 -1.86
N GLN A 48 6.96 -7.43 -1.63
CA GLN A 48 5.64 -8.06 -1.50
C GLN A 48 5.11 -8.56 -2.84
N GLY A 49 5.26 -7.75 -3.89
CA GLY A 49 4.82 -8.08 -5.24
C GLY A 49 5.41 -9.38 -5.75
N VAL A 50 6.70 -9.63 -5.51
CA VAL A 50 7.36 -10.90 -5.89
C VAL A 50 6.64 -12.11 -5.28
N LYS A 51 6.22 -12.02 -4.02
CA LYS A 51 5.50 -13.12 -3.35
C LYS A 51 4.05 -13.25 -3.85
N LEU A 52 3.41 -12.12 -4.17
CA LEU A 52 2.03 -12.06 -4.64
C LEU A 52 1.86 -12.55 -6.07
N LYS A 53 2.86 -12.36 -6.93
CA LYS A 53 2.85 -12.86 -8.32
C LYS A 53 2.74 -14.37 -8.45
N ASN A 54 3.20 -15.12 -7.45
CA ASN A 54 3.12 -16.58 -7.45
C ASN A 54 1.71 -17.08 -7.09
N ARG A 55 0.77 -16.19 -6.79
CA ARG A 55 -0.62 -16.55 -6.50
C ARG A 55 -1.44 -16.62 -7.80
N THR A 56 -2.36 -17.56 -7.84
CA THR A 56 -3.39 -17.68 -8.88
C THR A 56 -4.61 -16.78 -8.63
N SER A 57 -4.80 -16.34 -7.38
CA SER A 57 -5.89 -15.44 -6.96
C SER A 57 -5.63 -14.00 -7.37
N LYS A 58 -6.71 -13.23 -7.63
CA LYS A 58 -6.61 -11.78 -7.87
C LYS A 58 -5.94 -11.06 -6.68
N VAL A 59 -5.08 -10.10 -6.98
CA VAL A 59 -4.42 -9.24 -5.99
C VAL A 59 -4.85 -7.80 -6.23
N VAL A 60 -5.31 -7.16 -5.17
CA VAL A 60 -5.72 -5.75 -5.14
C VAL A 60 -4.80 -4.98 -4.21
N ILE A 61 -4.09 -4.01 -4.74
CA ILE A 61 -3.25 -3.10 -3.96
C ILE A 61 -4.06 -1.85 -3.63
N SER A 62 -4.24 -1.63 -2.33
CA SER A 62 -4.97 -0.51 -1.77
C SER A 62 -3.99 0.64 -1.50
N GLY A 63 -4.18 1.78 -2.16
CA GLY A 63 -3.32 2.95 -2.01
C GLY A 63 -3.30 3.52 -0.59
N LEU A 64 -2.36 4.42 -0.33
CA LEU A 64 -2.29 5.10 0.95
C LEU A 64 -3.45 6.09 1.09
N LEU A 65 -4.03 6.14 2.29
CA LEU A 65 -5.04 7.14 2.64
C LEU A 65 -4.42 8.54 2.74
N PRO A 66 -5.17 9.60 2.39
CA PRO A 66 -4.82 10.95 2.82
C PRO A 66 -4.70 10.99 4.34
N LYS A 67 -3.90 11.91 4.87
CA LYS A 67 -3.78 12.09 6.31
C LYS A 67 -4.41 13.42 6.72
N PRO A 68 -5.41 13.42 7.62
CA PRO A 68 -5.98 14.65 8.14
C PRO A 68 -4.91 15.57 8.70
N ARG A 69 -4.99 16.86 8.37
CA ARG A 69 -4.09 17.91 8.88
C ARG A 69 -2.61 17.62 8.63
N ALA A 70 -2.28 16.87 7.59
CA ALA A 70 -0.90 16.70 7.18
C ALA A 70 -0.34 18.01 6.64
N ASN A 71 0.94 18.26 6.89
CA ASN A 71 1.64 19.38 6.27
C ASN A 71 1.93 19.07 4.80
N TRP A 72 2.09 20.12 4.00
CA TRP A 72 2.30 20.01 2.55
C TRP A 72 3.38 19.00 2.13
N PRO A 73 4.57 18.92 2.78
CA PRO A 73 5.59 17.93 2.41
C PRO A 73 5.11 16.48 2.57
N ARG A 74 4.30 16.22 3.60
CA ARG A 74 3.79 14.89 3.90
C ARG A 74 2.69 14.48 2.93
N ASP A 75 1.79 15.39 2.60
CA ASP A 75 0.77 15.17 1.57
C ASP A 75 1.39 14.94 0.19
N LYS A 76 2.38 15.76 -0.18
CA LYS A 76 3.14 15.56 -1.41
C LYS A 76 3.78 14.17 -1.45
N GLN A 77 4.39 13.73 -0.34
CA GLN A 77 4.98 12.40 -0.26
C GLN A 77 3.93 11.29 -0.45
N ILE A 78 2.74 11.39 0.17
CA ILE A 78 1.69 10.38 0.01
C ILE A 78 1.21 10.33 -1.44
N ARG A 79 0.99 11.50 -2.07
CA ARG A 79 0.58 11.58 -3.48
C ARG A 79 1.60 10.95 -4.42
N GLU A 80 2.89 11.29 -4.26
CA GLU A 80 3.97 10.71 -5.07
C GLU A 80 4.04 9.18 -4.92
N VAL A 81 3.89 8.66 -3.70
CA VAL A 81 3.86 7.21 -3.46
C VAL A 81 2.64 6.56 -4.10
N ASN A 82 1.46 7.18 -4.03
CA ASN A 82 0.24 6.67 -4.68
C ASN A 82 0.35 6.67 -6.21
N VAL A 83 0.97 7.70 -6.80
CA VAL A 83 1.25 7.74 -8.25
C VAL A 83 2.18 6.60 -8.64
N TRP A 84 3.29 6.44 -7.91
CA TRP A 84 4.24 5.35 -8.16
C TRP A 84 3.57 3.98 -8.00
N LEU A 85 2.74 3.79 -6.96
CA LEU A 85 2.02 2.55 -6.70
C LEU A 85 1.08 2.19 -7.85
N LYS A 86 0.34 3.17 -8.37
CA LYS A 86 -0.55 2.95 -9.51
C LYS A 86 0.23 2.47 -10.74
N GLN A 87 1.29 3.19 -11.11
CA GLN A 87 2.16 2.82 -12.24
C GLN A 87 2.79 1.44 -12.07
N TRP A 88 3.22 1.13 -10.85
CA TRP A 88 3.79 -0.17 -10.53
C TRP A 88 2.75 -1.29 -10.63
N CYS A 89 1.53 -1.09 -10.12
CA CYS A 89 0.45 -2.07 -10.25
C CYS A 89 0.09 -2.34 -11.72
N GLU A 90 0.01 -1.29 -12.55
CA GLU A 90 -0.22 -1.43 -13.99
C GLU A 90 0.87 -2.27 -14.67
N LYS A 91 2.15 -2.01 -14.34
CA LYS A 91 3.29 -2.77 -14.87
C LYS A 91 3.28 -4.24 -14.45
N GLU A 92 2.90 -4.52 -13.20
CA GLU A 92 2.94 -5.87 -12.63
C GLU A 92 1.61 -6.63 -12.75
N TRP A 93 0.62 -6.07 -13.47
CA TRP A 93 -0.72 -6.63 -13.68
C TRP A 93 -1.52 -6.84 -12.38
N PHE A 94 -1.29 -5.99 -11.38
CA PHE A 94 -2.10 -5.94 -10.18
C PHE A 94 -3.27 -4.98 -10.33
N HIS A 95 -4.38 -5.27 -9.67
CA HIS A 95 -5.47 -4.30 -9.54
C HIS A 95 -5.08 -3.26 -8.49
N SER A 96 -5.44 -2.00 -8.69
CA SER A 96 -5.21 -0.94 -7.70
C SER A 96 -6.49 -0.20 -7.36
N ILE A 97 -6.62 0.20 -6.09
CA ILE A 97 -7.72 1.07 -5.62
C ILE A 97 -7.09 2.30 -4.98
N GLY A 98 -7.46 3.48 -5.49
CA GLY A 98 -7.09 4.77 -4.93
C GLY A 98 -8.18 5.31 -4.02
N HIS A 99 -7.79 5.89 -2.89
CA HIS A 99 -8.70 6.41 -1.87
C HIS A 99 -8.75 7.94 -1.82
N TRP A 100 -7.95 8.61 -2.66
CA TRP A 100 -7.72 10.04 -2.50
C TRP A 100 -9.01 10.85 -2.59
N HIS A 101 -9.84 10.60 -3.61
CA HIS A 101 -11.08 11.37 -3.83
C HIS A 101 -12.17 11.05 -2.81
N GLN A 102 -12.21 9.83 -2.28
CA GLN A 102 -13.24 9.42 -1.32
C GLN A 102 -12.96 9.95 0.09
N TYR A 103 -11.69 10.14 0.45
CA TYR A 103 -11.28 10.41 1.83
C TYR A 103 -10.59 11.77 2.04
N LEU A 104 -10.30 12.53 0.96
CA LEU A 104 -9.77 13.89 1.08
C LEU A 104 -10.81 14.80 1.76
N ASP A 105 -10.35 15.63 2.69
CA ASP A 105 -11.14 16.62 3.45
C ASP A 105 -12.28 16.08 4.31
N ARG A 106 -12.47 14.76 4.35
CA ARG A 106 -13.44 14.07 5.21
C ARG A 106 -12.87 13.73 6.58
N ASN A 107 -12.58 14.76 7.37
CA ASN A 107 -11.98 14.60 8.71
C ASN A 107 -12.82 13.71 9.65
N GLU A 108 -14.13 13.63 9.43
CA GLU A 108 -15.08 12.79 10.16
C GLU A 108 -14.81 11.29 10.02
N LEU A 109 -14.06 10.85 9.01
CA LEU A 109 -13.76 9.45 8.75
C LEU A 109 -12.49 8.95 9.47
N TYR A 110 -11.81 9.81 10.22
CA TYR A 110 -10.53 9.52 10.85
C TYR A 110 -10.62 9.72 12.37
N CYS A 111 -11.49 8.96 13.01
CA CYS A 111 -11.63 8.89 14.48
C CYS A 111 -10.48 8.09 15.12
#